data_AF-A0AAW2LZV4-F1
#
_entry.id   AF-A0AAW2LZV4-F1
#
_cell.length_a   1.000
_cell.length_b   1.000
_cell.length_c   1.000
_cell.angle_alpha   90.00
_cell.angle_beta   90.00
_cell.angle_gamma   90.00
#
_symmetry.space_group_name_H-M   'P 1'
#
loop_
_entity.id
_entity.type
_entity.pdbx_description
1 polymer ?
#
loop_
_entity_poly.entity_id
_entity_poly.type
_entity_poly.pdbx_seq_one_letter_code
_entity_poly.pdbx_strand_id
1 'polypeptide(L)'
;MTGGKHPFGESLERDVNIVNDRKDLFLIDNIPEATHLVSRLLDPSPDLRPKATEVMHHPLFWDSEMRLSFLRDASDRLNWRTGRMDLSYWRH
;
A
#
# COMPACT_ATOMS: atom_id res chain seq x y z
N MET A 1 -3.07 9.56 -13.14
CA MET A 1 -2.25 8.39 -12.73
C MET A 1 -1.87 7.53 -13.93
N THR A 2 -2.79 6.91 -14.68
CA THR A 2 -2.43 6.07 -15.86
C THR A 2 -2.69 6.71 -17.23
N GLY A 3 -3.22 7.95 -17.28
CA GLY A 3 -3.54 8.63 -18.55
C GLY A 3 -4.69 7.99 -19.33
N GLY A 4 -5.56 7.22 -18.67
CA GLY A 4 -6.73 6.57 -19.28
C GLY A 4 -6.59 5.06 -19.51
N LYS A 5 -5.41 4.48 -19.27
CA LYS A 5 -5.25 3.02 -19.36
C LYS A 5 -5.93 2.29 -18.20
N HIS A 6 -6.50 1.14 -18.52
CA HIS A 6 -7.21 0.28 -17.58
C HIS A 6 -6.29 -0.88 -17.11
N PRO A 7 -6.27 -1.24 -15.80
CA PRO A 7 -5.41 -2.31 -15.28
C PRO A 7 -5.60 -3.67 -15.96
N PHE A 8 -6.80 -3.96 -16.45
CA PHE A 8 -7.12 -5.22 -17.14
C PHE A 8 -7.05 -5.11 -18.67
N GLY A 9 -6.37 -4.11 -19.21
CA GLY A 9 -6.19 -3.94 -20.66
C GLY A 9 -7.39 -3.33 -21.40
N GLU A 10 -7.37 -3.50 -22.73
CA GLU A 10 -8.34 -2.88 -23.63
C GLU A 10 -9.73 -3.54 -23.55
N SER A 11 -10.75 -2.84 -24.05
CA SER A 11 -12.15 -3.25 -23.88
C SER A 11 -12.47 -4.67 -24.39
N LEU A 12 -11.74 -5.17 -25.40
CA LEU A 12 -11.97 -6.51 -25.97
C LEU A 12 -11.52 -7.66 -25.04
N GLU A 13 -10.43 -7.48 -24.31
CA GLU A 13 -9.81 -8.50 -23.45
C GLU A 13 -10.11 -8.30 -21.96
N ARG A 14 -10.63 -7.12 -21.60
CA ARG A 14 -10.84 -6.69 -20.21
C ARG A 14 -11.61 -7.68 -19.37
N ASP A 15 -12.75 -8.17 -19.84
CA ASP A 15 -13.59 -9.08 -19.06
C ASP A 15 -12.89 -10.41 -18.79
N VAL A 16 -12.17 -10.93 -19.78
CA VAL A 16 -11.35 -12.13 -19.65
C VAL A 16 -10.23 -11.90 -18.64
N ASN A 17 -9.58 -10.74 -18.68
CA ASN A 17 -8.52 -10.39 -17.75
C ASN A 17 -9.04 -10.19 -16.32
N ILE A 18 -10.24 -9.61 -16.13
CA ILE A 18 -10.89 -9.49 -14.82
C ILE A 18 -11.17 -10.88 -14.23
N VAL A 19 -11.78 -11.78 -15.01
CA VAL A 19 -12.12 -13.14 -14.56
C VAL A 19 -10.86 -13.94 -14.19
N ASN A 20 -9.77 -13.74 -14.93
CA ASN A 20 -8.50 -14.45 -14.70
C ASN A 20 -7.51 -13.72 -13.77
N ASP A 21 -7.94 -12.64 -13.13
CA ASP A 21 -7.10 -11.75 -12.30
C ASP A 21 -5.78 -11.30 -12.97
N ARG A 22 -5.83 -11.03 -14.28
CA ARG A 22 -4.69 -10.57 -15.08
C ARG A 22 -4.66 -9.05 -15.16
N LYS A 23 -4.21 -8.42 -14.07
CA LYS A 23 -4.02 -6.96 -13.98
C LYS A 23 -2.56 -6.58 -14.25
N ASP A 24 -2.37 -5.52 -15.03
CA ASP A 24 -1.11 -4.82 -15.26
C ASP A 24 -1.14 -3.46 -14.55
N LEU A 25 -0.23 -3.29 -13.58
CA LEU A 25 -0.06 -2.05 -12.81
C LEU A 25 1.26 -1.33 -13.15
N PHE A 26 1.94 -1.71 -14.23
CA PHE A 26 3.24 -1.15 -14.63
C PHE A 26 3.26 0.39 -14.66
N LEU A 27 2.16 1.03 -15.07
CA LEU A 27 2.10 2.49 -15.13
C LEU A 27 2.11 3.22 -13.77
N ILE A 28 1.95 2.50 -12.67
CA ILE A 28 1.96 3.05 -11.31
C ILE A 28 2.99 2.35 -10.40
N ASP A 29 3.78 1.43 -10.95
CA ASP A 29 4.74 0.60 -10.18
C ASP A 29 5.83 1.44 -9.49
N ASN A 30 6.15 2.59 -10.08
CA ASN A 30 7.07 3.59 -9.56
C ASN A 30 6.53 4.37 -8.36
N ILE A 31 5.24 4.19 -8.02
CA ILE A 31 4.62 4.76 -6.82
C ILE A 31 4.15 3.58 -5.94
N PRO A 32 4.98 3.13 -4.98
CA PRO A 32 4.69 1.96 -4.17
C PRO A 32 3.33 2.03 -3.45
N GLU A 33 2.97 3.20 -2.93
CA GLU A 33 1.69 3.40 -2.24
C GLU A 33 0.50 3.28 -3.19
N ALA A 34 0.63 3.74 -4.44
CA ALA A 34 -0.43 3.60 -5.43
C ALA A 34 -0.60 2.13 -5.84
N THR A 35 0.52 1.45 -6.11
CA THR A 35 0.52 0.02 -6.45
C THR A 35 -0.06 -0.84 -5.33
N HIS A 36 0.33 -0.56 -4.08
CA HIS A 36 -0.21 -1.26 -2.91
C HIS A 36 -1.73 -1.03 -2.77
N LEU A 37 -2.21 0.20 -2.89
CA LEU A 37 -3.64 0.47 -2.74
C LEU A 37 -4.48 -0.12 -3.88
N VAL A 38 -4.08 0.11 -5.13
CA VAL A 38 -4.82 -0.33 -6.31
C VAL A 38 -4.85 -1.85 -6.40
N SER A 39 -3.76 -2.54 -6.06
CA SER A 39 -3.76 -4.01 -6.04
C SER A 39 -4.77 -4.60 -5.06
N ARG A 40 -4.93 -4.01 -3.86
CA ARG A 40 -5.95 -4.43 -2.89
C ARG A 40 -7.38 -4.07 -3.31
N LEU A 41 -7.58 -2.93 -3.94
CA LEU A 41 -8.90 -2.54 -4.46
C LEU A 41 -9.39 -3.47 -5.58
N LEU A 42 -8.45 -4.01 -6.36
CA LEU A 42 -8.68 -4.92 -7.47
C LEU A 42 -8.45 -6.38 -7.07
N ASP A 43 -8.61 -6.73 -5.78
CA ASP A 43 -8.53 -8.11 -5.35
C ASP A 43 -9.70 -8.92 -5.96
N PRO A 44 -9.45 -10.12 -6.51
CA PRO A 44 -10.51 -10.96 -7.05
C PRO A 44 -11.51 -11.38 -5.97
N SER A 45 -11.08 -11.51 -4.72
CA SER A 45 -11.92 -11.82 -3.56
C SER A 45 -12.52 -10.52 -3.00
N PRO A 46 -13.85 -10.32 -3.07
CA PRO A 46 -14.47 -9.08 -2.59
C PRO A 46 -14.21 -8.78 -1.12
N ASP A 47 -14.10 -9.82 -0.29
CA ASP A 47 -13.87 -9.70 1.16
C ASP A 47 -12.48 -9.17 1.53
N LEU A 48 -11.51 -9.28 0.61
CA LEU A 48 -10.15 -8.76 0.79
C LEU A 48 -10.03 -7.29 0.37
N ARG A 49 -11.05 -6.75 -0.31
CA ARG A 49 -11.06 -5.34 -0.73
C ARG A 49 -11.29 -4.46 0.49
N PRO A 50 -10.48 -3.40 0.69
CA PRO A 50 -10.66 -2.49 1.80
C PRO A 50 -11.95 -1.69 1.66
N LYS A 51 -12.56 -1.36 2.80
CA LYS A 51 -13.70 -0.43 2.86
C LYS A 51 -13.24 0.97 2.48
N ALA A 52 -14.18 1.78 1.99
CA ALA A 52 -13.90 3.18 1.63
C ALA A 52 -13.25 3.97 2.78
N THR A 53 -13.67 3.74 4.02
CA THR A 53 -13.06 4.36 5.21
C THR A 53 -11.59 3.98 5.37
N GLU A 54 -11.23 2.72 5.13
CA GLU A 54 -9.84 2.24 5.21
C GLU A 54 -8.98 2.79 4.07
N VAL A 55 -9.57 2.94 2.87
CA VAL A 55 -8.91 3.55 1.71
C VAL A 55 -8.51 4.99 2.00
N MET A 56 -9.38 5.77 2.65
CA MET A 56 -9.10 7.17 3.00
C MET A 56 -7.92 7.33 3.98
N HIS A 57 -7.62 6.32 4.77
CA HIS A 57 -6.49 6.32 5.70
C HIS A 57 -5.17 5.83 5.07
N HIS A 58 -5.17 5.44 3.80
CA HIS A 58 -3.99 4.92 3.11
C HIS A 58 -2.90 6.01 2.92
N PRO A 59 -1.59 5.69 3.08
CA PRO A 59 -0.49 6.64 2.89
C PRO A 59 -0.42 7.36 1.55
N LEU A 60 -1.11 6.82 0.53
CA LEU A 60 -1.27 7.49 -0.76
C LEU A 60 -1.91 8.88 -0.62
N PHE A 61 -2.82 9.04 0.35
CA PHE A 61 -3.58 10.28 0.58
C PHE A 61 -3.00 11.17 1.67
N TRP A 62 -1.89 10.77 2.30
CA TRP A 62 -1.26 11.57 3.35
C TRP A 62 -0.54 12.78 2.74
N ASP A 63 -0.73 13.93 3.37
CA ASP A 63 0.10 15.09 3.13
C ASP A 63 1.52 14.88 3.68
N SER A 64 2.40 15.84 3.36
CA SER A 64 3.80 15.79 3.78
C SER A 64 3.96 15.80 5.30
N GLU A 65 3.09 16.48 6.05
CA GLU A 65 3.16 16.56 7.51
C GLU A 65 2.85 15.21 8.14
N MET A 66 1.77 14.56 7.73
CA MET A 66 1.37 13.25 8.22
C MET A 66 2.41 12.18 7.90
N ARG A 67 3.00 12.21 6.69
CA ARG A 67 4.10 11.30 6.32
C ARG A 67 5.32 11.48 7.22
N LEU A 68 5.74 12.73 7.46
CA LEU A 68 6.88 13.03 8.32
C LEU A 68 6.61 12.62 9.77
N SER A 69 5.41 12.90 10.30
CA SER A 69 5.03 12.49 11.64
C SER A 69 5.07 10.97 11.78
N PHE A 70 4.53 10.24 10.81
CA PHE A 70 4.58 8.77 10.82
C PHE A 70 6.01 8.24 10.88
N LEU A 71 6.92 8.79 10.06
CA LEU A 71 8.31 8.36 10.03
C LEU A 71 9.04 8.66 11.35
N ARG A 72 8.80 9.83 11.95
CA ARG A 72 9.34 10.18 13.27
C ARG A 72 8.84 9.20 14.33
N ASP A 73 7.53 8.99 14.40
CA ASP A 73 6.93 8.13 15.41
C ASP A 73 7.37 6.66 15.24
N ALA A 74 7.57 6.20 14.00
CA ALA A 74 8.13 4.88 13.70
C ALA A 74 9.61 4.76 14.13
N SER A 75 10.42 5.79 13.87
CA SER A 75 11.83 5.86 14.30
C SER A 75 11.96 5.81 15.82
N ASP A 76 11.18 6.64 16.54
CA ASP A 76 11.13 6.64 18.00
C ASP A 76 10.70 5.27 18.53
N ARG A 77 9.76 4.62 17.83
CA ARG A 77 9.30 3.27 18.17
C ARG A 77 10.38 2.19 18.02
N LEU A 78 11.24 2.32 17.03
CA LEU A 78 12.35 1.38 16.84
C LEU A 78 13.46 1.64 17.86
N ASN A 79 13.79 2.89 18.12
CA ASN A 79 14.81 3.27 19.10
C ASN A 79 14.49 2.75 20.52
N TRP A 80 13.24 2.83 20.98
CA TRP A 80 12.91 2.25 22.30
C TRP A 80 13.02 0.73 22.33
N ARG A 81 12.68 0.04 21.23
CA ARG A 81 12.77 -1.43 21.14
C ARG A 81 14.22 -1.89 21.22
N THR A 82 15.09 -1.23 20.47
CA THR A 82 16.52 -1.53 20.45
C THR A 82 17.18 -1.21 21.79
N GLY A 83 16.87 -0.06 22.39
CA GLY A 83 17.40 0.31 23.71
C GLY A 83 16.95 -0.62 24.84
N ARG A 84 15.74 -1.19 24.78
CA ARG A 84 15.31 -2.24 25.72
C ARG A 84 16.07 -3.56 25.55
N MET A 85 16.41 -3.93 24.32
CA MET A 85 17.21 -5.14 24.07
C MET A 85 18.64 -4.99 24.59
N ASP A 86 19.25 -3.80 24.42
CA ASP A 86 20.60 -3.51 24.95
C ASP A 86 20.63 -3.58 26.49
N LEU A 87 19.67 -2.94 27.18
CA LEU A 87 19.56 -3.01 28.65
C LEU A 87 19.29 -4.41 29.21
N SER A 88 18.72 -5.32 28.41
CA SER A 88 18.52 -6.72 28.81
C SER A 88 19.77 -7.60 28.64
N TYR A 89 20.72 -7.20 27.80
CA TYR A 89 21.98 -7.92 27.58
C TYR A 89 23.04 -7.62 28.68
N TRP A 90 22.98 -6.45 29.31
CA TRP A 90 23.92 -6.03 30.36
C TRP A 90 23.48 -6.36 31.80
N ARG A 91 22.47 -7.22 31.98
CA ARG A 91 21.90 -7.58 33.29
C ARG A 91 22.27 -8.99 33.79
N HIS A 92 23.37 -9.56 33.27
CA HIS A 92 23.94 -10.82 33.75
C HIS A 92 25.42 -10.65 34.11
#